data_AF-A0A2D9I7T8-F1
#
_entry.id   AF-A0A2D9I7T8-F1
#
_cell.length_a   1.000
_cell.length_b   1.000
_cell.length_c   1.000
_cell.angle_alpha   90.00
_cell.angle_beta   90.00
_cell.angle_gamma   90.00
#
_symmetry.space_group_name_H-M   'P 1'
#
loop_
_entity.id
_entity.type
_entity.pdbx_description
1 polymer ?
#
loop_
_entity_poly.entity_id
_entity_poly.type
_entity_poly.pdbx_seq_one_letter_code
_entity_poly.pdbx_strand_id
1 'polypeptide(L)'
;SSGQKLDLSLGFSHTIVMSLPTEIKVETINEKGQNPIIKLSSIDKQLLGHIAAKIRSFRKPEPYKGKGVKYVGEQIRRKAGKQA
;
A
#
# COMPACT_ATOMS: atom_id res chain seq x y z
N SER A 1 -23.63 9.42 -5.02
CA SER A 1 -22.39 9.94 -4.43
C SER A 1 -21.54 8.77 -3.95
N SER A 2 -20.90 8.07 -4.88
CA SER A 2 -20.04 6.92 -4.57
C SER A 2 -18.74 7.46 -3.99
N GLY A 3 -18.58 7.38 -2.66
CA GLY A 3 -17.37 7.84 -1.98
C GLY A 3 -16.11 7.19 -2.56
N GLN A 4 -14.97 7.86 -2.40
CA GLN A 4 -13.69 7.36 -2.88
C GLN A 4 -13.31 6.09 -2.12
N LYS A 5 -13.39 4.95 -2.79
CA LYS A 5 -13.05 3.63 -2.24
C LYS A 5 -11.79 3.10 -2.89
N LEU A 6 -10.90 2.55 -2.07
CA LEU A 6 -9.68 1.88 -2.50
C LEU A 6 -9.81 0.38 -2.23
N ASP A 7 -9.82 -0.40 -3.31
CA ASP A 7 -9.88 -1.85 -3.26
C ASP A 7 -8.48 -2.45 -3.35
N LEU A 8 -8.12 -3.29 -2.38
CA LEU A 8 -6.79 -3.89 -2.26
C LEU A 8 -6.87 -5.41 -2.27
N SER A 9 -6.26 -6.03 -3.29
CA SER A 9 -6.05 -7.48 -3.35
C SER A 9 -4.63 -7.80 -2.89
N LEU A 10 -4.48 -8.18 -1.62
CA LEU A 10 -3.17 -8.38 -0.98
C LEU A 10 -2.78 -9.86 -0.81
N GLY A 11 -3.51 -10.78 -1.44
CA GLY A 11 -3.29 -12.23 -1.32
C GLY A 11 -4.01 -12.88 -0.13
N PHE A 12 -5.01 -12.20 0.43
CA PHE A 12 -5.99 -12.80 1.34
C PHE A 12 -7.14 -13.42 0.54
N SER A 13 -7.96 -14.26 1.19
CA SER A 13 -9.14 -14.87 0.57
C SER A 13 -10.23 -13.86 0.18
N HIS A 14 -10.18 -12.64 0.71
CA HIS A 14 -11.09 -11.55 0.41
C HIS A 14 -10.31 -10.26 0.13
N THR A 15 -10.93 -9.34 -0.62
CA THR A 15 -10.39 -8.00 -0.89
C THR A 15 -10.61 -7.09 0.32
N ILE A 16 -9.66 -6.18 0.54
CA ILE A 16 -9.79 -5.15 1.57
C ILE A 16 -10.28 -3.88 0.89
N VAL A 17 -11.43 -3.37 1.34
CA VAL A 17 -12.02 -2.12 0.83
C VAL A 17 -11.82 -1.04 1.88
N MET A 18 -11.17 0.06 1.51
CA MET A 18 -10.96 1.23 2.36
C MET A 18 -11.70 2.42 1.80
N SER A 19 -12.57 3.03 2.60
CA SER A 19 -13.15 4.35 2.31
C SER A 19 -12.13 5.43 2.63
N LEU A 20 -11.88 6.32 1.67
CA LEU A 20 -10.95 7.41 1.81
C LEU A 20 -11.70 8.73 2.04
N PRO A 21 -11.16 9.64 2.87
CA PRO A 21 -11.66 11.01 2.97
C PRO A 21 -11.52 11.74 1.64
N THR A 22 -12.43 12.68 1.37
CA THR A 22 -12.47 13.44 0.11
C THR A 22 -11.27 14.37 -0.08
N GLU A 23 -10.56 14.67 1.00
CA GLU A 23 -9.36 15.51 1.03
C GLU A 23 -8.12 14.81 0.45
N ILE A 24 -8.18 13.48 0.26
CA ILE A 24 -7.08 12.68 -0.28
C ILE A 24 -7.39 12.26 -1.71
N LYS A 25 -6.65 12.79 -2.66
CA LYS A 25 -6.66 12.29 -4.04
C LYS A 25 -5.86 11.00 -4.13
N VAL A 26 -6.42 10.00 -4.80
CA VAL A 26 -5.79 8.68 -4.99
C VAL A 26 -5.76 8.33 -6.45
N GLU A 27 -4.58 7.95 -6.93
CA GLU A 27 -4.36 7.43 -8.27
C GLU A 27 -3.71 6.05 -8.16
N THR A 28 -4.22 5.10 -8.94
CA THR A 28 -3.69 3.74 -9.00
C THR A 28 -3.08 3.48 -10.37
N ILE A 29 -1.80 3.13 -10.42
CA ILE A 29 -1.07 2.82 -11.64
C ILE A 29 -0.80 1.31 -11.66
N ASN A 30 -1.44 0.63 -12.60
CA ASN A 30 -1.32 -0.82 -12.79
C ASN A 30 -0.73 -1.10 -14.17
N GLU A 31 0.60 -1.00 -14.28
CA GLU A 31 1.31 -1.32 -15.52
C GLU A 31 1.58 -2.83 -15.62
N LYS A 32 1.38 -3.39 -16.82
CA LYS A 32 1.55 -4.83 -17.06
C LYS A 32 3.00 -5.25 -16.76
N GLY A 33 3.17 -6.21 -15.85
CA GLY A 33 4.48 -6.74 -15.47
C GLY A 33 5.20 -5.94 -14.38
N GLN A 34 4.62 -4.84 -13.90
CA GLN A 34 5.15 -4.07 -12.78
C GLN A 34 4.27 -4.20 -11.53
N ASN A 35 4.82 -3.82 -10.39
CA ASN A 35 4.05 -3.78 -9.15
C ASN A 35 3.03 -2.63 -9.23
N PRO A 36 1.79 -2.83 -8.74
CA PRO A 36 0.80 -1.77 -8.67
C PRO A 36 1.31 -0.64 -7.76
N ILE A 37 1.19 0.60 -8.21
CA ILE A 37 1.61 1.80 -7.47
C ILE A 37 0.38 2.59 -7.09
N ILE A 38 0.28 2.96 -5.81
CA ILE A 38 -0.76 3.85 -5.29
C ILE A 38 -0.09 5.20 -5.01
N LYS A 39 -0.57 6.26 -5.66
CA LYS A 39 -0.17 7.64 -5.39
C LYS A 39 -1.26 8.31 -4.56
N LEU A 40 -0.85 8.91 -3.45
CA LEU A 40 -1.72 9.67 -2.56
C LEU A 40 -1.27 11.13 -2.57
N SER A 41 -2.22 12.05 -2.71
CA SER A 41 -1.96 13.49 -2.70
C SER A 41 -2.98 14.21 -1.83
N SER A 42 -2.53 15.08 -0.93
CA SER A 42 -3.39 15.93 -0.10
C SER A 42 -2.66 17.18 0.35
N ILE A 43 -3.43 18.18 0.79
CA ILE A 43 -2.91 19.41 1.39
C ILE A 43 -2.42 19.13 2.83
N ASP A 44 -3.09 18.22 3.55
CA ASP A 44 -2.72 17.85 4.92
C ASP A 44 -1.73 16.67 4.92
N LYS A 45 -0.49 16.96 5.33
CA LYS A 45 0.59 15.96 5.44
C LYS A 45 0.36 14.95 6.57
N GLN A 46 -0.31 15.34 7.65
CA GLN A 46 -0.58 14.45 8.78
C GLN A 46 -1.61 13.39 8.37
N LEU A 47 -2.72 13.84 7.78
CA LEU A 47 -3.75 12.94 7.26
C LEU A 47 -3.18 12.02 6.17
N LEU A 48 -2.38 12.58 5.25
CA LEU A 48 -1.70 11.81 4.20
C LEU A 48 -0.81 10.70 4.78
N GLY A 49 0.02 11.05 5.77
CA GLY A 49 0.89 10.09 6.46
C GLY A 49 0.09 9.02 7.21
N HIS A 50 -0.99 9.40 7.88
CA HIS A 50 -1.87 8.48 8.59
C HIS A 50 -2.49 7.44 7.65
N ILE A 51 -3.06 7.89 6.53
CA ILE A 51 -3.66 6.99 5.54
C ILE A 51 -2.61 6.10 4.89
N ALA A 52 -1.46 6.66 4.51
CA ALA A 52 -0.38 5.88 3.92
C ALA A 52 0.12 4.79 4.88
N ALA A 53 0.29 5.13 6.16
CA ALA A 53 0.65 4.17 7.20
C ALA A 53 -0.43 3.10 7.41
N LYS A 54 -1.71 3.49 7.36
CA LYS A 54 -2.84 2.56 7.48
C LYS A 54 -2.87 1.56 6.32
N ILE A 55 -2.70 2.01 5.08
CA ILE A 55 -2.63 1.13 3.90
C ILE A 55 -1.44 0.17 4.02
N ARG A 56 -0.27 0.65 4.45
CA ARG A 56 0.91 -0.19 4.70
C ARG A 56 0.67 -1.24 5.80
N SER A 57 -0.15 -0.92 6.79
CA SER A 57 -0.44 -1.83 7.91
C SER A 57 -1.20 -3.09 7.51
N PHE A 58 -1.96 -3.07 6.41
CA PHE A 58 -2.73 -4.23 5.95
C PHE A 58 -1.87 -5.41 5.53
N ARG A 59 -0.69 -5.14 4.95
CA ARG A 59 0.30 -6.17 4.65
C ARG A 59 1.69 -5.56 4.68
N LYS A 60 2.30 -5.57 5.87
CA LYS A 60 3.67 -5.08 6.06
C LYS A 60 4.66 -5.88 5.19
N PRO A 61 5.74 -5.25 4.71
CA PRO A 61 6.74 -5.92 3.91
C PRO A 61 7.48 -6.95 4.77
N GLU A 62 7.55 -8.20 4.29
CA GLU A 62 8.21 -9.29 5.01
C GLU A 62 9.74 -9.16 5.01
N PRO A 63 10.44 -9.64 6.05
CA PRO A 63 11.89 -9.47 6.17
C PRO A 63 12.71 -10.39 5.24
N TYR A 64 12.11 -11.33 4.51
CA TYR A 64 12.85 -12.25 3.65
C TYR A 64 12.86 -11.78 2.18
N LYS A 65 11.70 -11.79 1.52
CA LYS A 65 11.57 -11.38 0.12
C LYS A 65 11.09 -9.94 -0.05
N GLY A 66 10.73 -9.23 1.04
CA GLY A 66 10.22 -7.86 0.97
C GLY A 66 8.84 -7.74 0.33
N LYS A 67 8.08 -8.83 0.22
CA LYS A 67 6.69 -8.81 -0.27
C LYS A 67 5.78 -8.14 0.75
N GLY A 68 4.89 -7.29 0.25
CA GLY A 68 3.95 -6.52 1.03
C GLY A 68 3.79 -5.12 0.46
N VAL A 69 2.99 -4.30 1.11
CA VAL A 69 2.84 -2.88 0.80
C VAL A 69 4.05 -2.14 1.36
N LYS A 70 4.76 -1.40 0.51
CA LYS A 70 5.94 -0.61 0.87
C LYS A 70 5.95 0.71 0.11
N TYR A 71 6.70 1.67 0.61
CA TYR A 71 6.92 2.92 -0.13
C TYR A 71 7.86 2.70 -1.31
N VAL A 72 7.71 3.53 -2.35
CA VAL A 72 8.66 3.57 -3.46
C VAL A 72 10.02 3.99 -2.90
N GLY A 73 11.05 3.18 -3.15
CA GLY A 73 12.39 3.41 -2.61
C GLY A 73 12.62 2.97 -1.15
N GLU A 74 11.62 2.40 -0.47
CA GLU A 74 11.80 1.91 0.92
C GLU A 74 12.85 0.77 0.97
N GLN A 75 13.91 0.98 1.73
CA GLN A 75 14.90 -0.06 2.01
C GLN A 75 14.41 -0.97 3.15
N ILE A 76 14.09 -2.22 2.82
CA ILE A 76 13.65 -3.23 3.79
C ILE A 76 14.86 -4.03 4.27
N ARG A 77 15.07 -4.07 5.58
CA ARG A 77 16.11 -4.92 6.19
C ARG A 77 15.80 -6.38 5.90
N ARG A 78 16.66 -7.04 5.10
CA ARG A 78 16.49 -8.44 4.76
C ARG A 78 17.18 -9.35 5.78
N LYS A 79 16.55 -10.49 6.08
CA LYS A 79 17.13 -11.60 6.84
C LYS A 79 17.46 -12.73 5.88
N ALA A 80 18.57 -13.43 6.13
CA ALA A 80 18.86 -14.68 5.44
C ALA A 80 17.74 -15.69 5.72
N GLY A 81 17.30 -16.39 4.67
CA GLY A 81 16.44 -17.54 4.84
C GLY A 81 17.21 -18.71 5.45
N LYS A 82 16.52 -19.80 5.78
CA LYS A 82 17.18 -21.06 6.15
C LYS A 82 17.94 -21.56 4.92
N GLN A 83 19.27 -21.63 5.00
CA GLN A 83 20.04 -22.40 4.02
C GLN A 83 19.68 -23.88 4.25
N ALA A 84 19.26 -24.55 3.19
CA ALA A 84 19.06 -26.00 3.15
C ALA A 84 20.39 -26.66 2.79
#